data_AF-A0A2V9DD04-F1
#
_entry.id   AF-A0A2V9DD04-F1
#
_cell.length_a   1.000
_cell.length_b   1.000
_cell.length_c   1.000
_cell.angle_alpha   90.00
_cell.angle_beta   90.00
_cell.angle_gamma   90.00
#
_symmetry.space_group_name_H-M   'P 1'
#
loop_
_entity.id
_entity.type
_entity.pdbx_description
1 polymer ?
#
loop_
_entity_poly.entity_id
_entity_poly.type
_entity_poly.pdbx_seq_one_letter_code
_entity_poly.pdbx_strand_id
1 'polypeptide(L)'
;MTTTIDLEAHPSSGSHLLFVNKAPGLSSKASHRSGQAFGCYLLALIAWTSIFSGCARPAKVDASAAAPVVAVVNVVRRDLANTLEIASEFQPYQEIEVYAKVSGYIQKLHVNWGTHVRAGQVLADLEIPELQQQLQEDEATVHRSESDLERAREELNRANSAYKVAHLTYSRLADVQKSQPGLVAQEDIDVSEGKDLEASAGVSAAKASLASAEQALVAAKATLDKDSLLRSD
;
A
#
# COMPACT_ATOMS: atom_id res chain seq x y z
N MET A 1 -14.82 5.58 -2.73
CA MET A 1 -13.93 6.53 -2.05
C MET A 1 -13.33 5.81 -0.86
N THR A 2 -12.50 4.82 -1.17
CA THR A 2 -11.48 4.25 -0.27
C THR A 2 -10.55 3.50 -1.22
N THR A 3 -9.38 4.05 -1.51
CA THR A 3 -8.36 3.35 -2.31
C THR A 3 -7.27 2.91 -1.35
N THR A 4 -7.19 1.60 -1.16
CA THR A 4 -6.24 0.83 -0.36
C THR A 4 -4.93 0.72 -1.14
N ILE A 5 -3.90 1.42 -0.68
CA ILE A 5 -2.57 1.27 -1.27
C ILE A 5 -2.00 -0.10 -0.87
N ASP A 6 -2.09 -1.08 -1.76
CA ASP A 6 -1.46 -2.39 -1.62
C ASP A 6 0.06 -2.32 -1.90
N LEU A 7 0.81 -2.99 -1.02
CA LEU A 7 2.27 -3.10 -1.07
C LEU A 7 2.69 -4.17 -2.08
N GLU A 8 3.05 -3.78 -3.30
CA GLU A 8 3.82 -4.66 -4.19
C GLU A 8 5.29 -4.20 -4.20
N ALA A 9 6.16 -4.97 -3.54
CA ALA A 9 7.57 -4.67 -3.37
C ALA A 9 8.38 -5.08 -4.62
N HIS A 10 8.86 -4.09 -5.38
CA HIS A 10 9.93 -4.29 -6.36
C HIS A 10 11.30 -3.97 -5.73
N PRO A 11 12.28 -4.89 -5.75
CA PRO A 11 13.64 -4.56 -5.32
C PRO A 11 14.47 -4.15 -6.54
N SER A 12 14.79 -2.87 -6.69
CA SER A 12 15.95 -2.49 -7.51
C SER A 12 16.62 -1.20 -7.05
N SER A 13 17.83 -1.38 -6.54
CA SER A 13 19.05 -0.66 -6.94
C SER A 13 19.01 0.86 -6.98
N GLY A 14 19.73 1.50 -6.05
CA GLY A 14 20.14 2.89 -6.26
C GLY A 14 20.73 3.57 -5.03
N SER A 15 22.01 3.33 -4.78
CA SER A 15 22.85 4.11 -3.87
C SER A 15 22.78 5.62 -4.16
N HIS A 16 22.40 6.45 -3.19
CA HIS A 16 22.85 7.84 -3.14
C HIS A 16 22.97 8.34 -1.68
N LEU A 17 24.23 8.51 -1.28
CA LEU A 17 24.69 9.34 -0.16
C LEU A 17 24.23 10.78 -0.35
N LEU A 18 23.57 11.38 0.66
CA LEU A 18 23.70 12.81 0.91
C LEU A 18 23.74 13.11 2.42
N PHE A 19 24.90 13.63 2.83
CA PHE A 19 25.18 14.28 4.11
C PHE A 19 24.27 15.50 4.34
N VAL A 20 23.78 15.67 5.57
CA VAL A 20 23.61 17.02 6.17
C VAL A 20 24.07 17.00 7.64
N ASN A 21 25.05 17.86 7.89
CA ASN A 21 25.83 18.06 9.10
C ASN A 21 25.08 18.94 10.12
N LYS A 22 25.20 18.68 11.42
CA LYS A 22 24.71 19.55 12.52
C LYS A 22 25.86 19.89 13.46
N ALA A 23 26.26 21.16 13.48
CA ALA A 23 27.23 21.73 14.42
C ALA A 23 26.68 21.76 15.87
N PRO A 24 27.52 21.61 16.91
CA PRO A 24 27.10 21.81 18.29
C PRO A 24 27.20 23.29 18.69
N GLY A 25 26.09 23.82 19.18
CA GLY A 25 25.98 25.17 19.75
C GLY A 25 26.51 25.24 21.18
N LEU A 26 27.23 26.34 21.46
CA LEU A 26 27.61 26.81 22.78
C LEU A 26 26.38 27.20 23.62
N SER A 27 26.40 26.88 24.92
CA SER A 27 25.68 27.60 25.98
C SER A 27 26.40 27.34 27.31
N SER A 28 27.22 28.27 27.81
CA SER A 28 26.89 29.47 28.61
C SER A 28 26.52 29.20 30.08
N LYS A 29 27.56 29.35 30.92
CA LYS A 29 27.65 30.11 32.18
C LYS A 29 26.59 29.95 33.29
N ALA A 30 27.13 29.51 34.43
CA ALA A 30 27.25 30.22 35.72
C ALA A 30 26.01 30.43 36.61
N SER A 31 26.15 29.93 37.86
CA SER A 31 25.76 30.51 39.15
C SER A 31 25.77 29.36 40.18
N HIS A 32 25.98 29.48 41.49
CA HIS A 32 26.47 30.53 42.38
C HIS A 32 26.85 29.83 43.72
N ARG A 33 27.84 30.40 44.44
CA ARG A 33 27.95 30.52 45.92
C ARG A 33 27.90 29.27 46.81
N SER A 34 28.99 29.06 47.56
CA SER A 34 29.11 29.31 49.02
C SER A 34 30.43 28.70 49.50
N GLY A 35 31.39 29.45 50.05
CA GLY A 35 31.47 29.80 51.48
C GLY A 35 32.79 29.23 52.02
N GLN A 36 33.86 30.03 52.08
CA GLN A 36 34.36 30.79 53.22
C GLN A 36 35.30 30.02 54.19
N ALA A 37 36.40 30.71 54.51
CA ALA A 37 37.31 30.61 55.65
C ALA A 37 38.30 29.43 55.71
N PHE A 38 39.61 29.74 55.69
CA PHE A 38 40.65 29.33 56.65
C PHE A 38 42.05 29.67 56.10
N GLY A 39 42.33 30.97 55.98
CA GLY A 39 43.70 31.49 56.12
C GLY A 39 44.02 31.68 57.60
N CYS A 40 45.30 31.77 57.94
CA CYS A 40 45.84 32.18 59.26
C CYS A 40 46.19 31.10 60.30
N TYR A 41 46.65 29.90 59.91
CA TYR A 41 47.35 28.99 60.84
C TYR A 41 48.73 28.52 60.34
N LEU A 42 49.43 29.39 59.59
CA LEU A 42 50.75 29.09 59.01
C LEU A 42 51.90 29.96 59.56
N LEU A 43 51.67 30.78 60.60
CA LEU A 43 52.68 31.71 61.12
C LEU A 43 52.84 31.72 62.67
N ALA A 44 52.19 30.82 63.40
CA ALA A 44 52.22 30.81 64.88
C ALA A 44 52.98 29.62 65.52
N LEU A 45 53.59 28.73 64.73
CA LEU A 45 54.32 27.55 65.25
C LEU A 45 55.84 27.61 65.10
N ILE A 46 56.39 28.75 64.65
CA ILE A 46 57.85 28.95 64.43
C ILE A 46 58.53 29.59 65.66
N ALA A 47 57.79 29.87 66.75
CA ALA A 47 58.30 30.54 67.94
C ALA A 47 58.35 29.69 69.22
N TRP A 48 58.20 28.37 69.15
CA TRP A 48 58.35 27.49 70.31
C TRP A 48 59.70 26.74 70.26
N THR A 49 60.75 27.52 70.57
CA THR A 49 61.90 27.14 71.40
C THR A 49 62.56 25.77 71.09
N SER A 50 63.72 25.67 70.44
CA SER A 50 64.97 26.35 70.80
C SER A 50 65.28 26.27 72.29
N ILE A 51 65.49 25.06 72.82
CA ILE A 51 66.43 24.71 73.92
C ILE A 51 66.53 23.17 73.93
N PHE A 52 67.55 22.62 73.29
CA PHE A 52 68.42 21.64 73.96
C PHE A 52 69.72 21.49 73.18
N SER A 53 70.81 21.72 73.90
CA SER A 53 72.18 21.73 73.44
C SER A 53 72.66 20.39 72.91
N GLY A 54 73.40 20.47 71.79
CA GLY A 54 74.75 19.90 71.62
C GLY A 54 75.03 18.46 72.06
N CYS A 55 75.27 17.60 71.06
CA CYS A 55 76.40 16.65 71.09
C CYS A 55 76.81 16.27 69.67
N ALA A 56 78.06 16.57 69.33
CA ALA A 56 78.74 16.18 68.11
C ALA A 56 79.07 14.68 68.12
N ARG A 57 78.83 13.98 67.00
CA ARG A 57 79.58 12.77 66.63
C ARG A 57 79.58 12.58 65.11
N PRO A 58 80.72 12.18 64.53
CA PRO A 58 81.04 12.41 63.13
C PRO A 58 80.43 11.38 62.17
N ALA A 59 80.37 11.82 60.92
CA ALA A 59 79.90 11.10 59.75
C ALA A 59 80.51 9.72 59.56
N LYS A 60 79.67 8.78 59.11
CA LYS A 60 80.08 7.63 58.32
C LYS A 60 79.34 7.69 56.99
N VAL A 61 80.10 7.98 55.94
CA VAL A 61 79.70 7.88 54.55
C VAL A 61 80.00 6.46 54.12
N ASP A 62 79.00 5.59 54.15
CA ASP A 62 79.11 4.27 53.53
C ASP A 62 78.69 4.40 52.07
N ALA A 63 79.66 4.79 51.24
CA ALA A 63 79.61 4.56 49.81
C ALA A 63 79.81 3.05 49.57
N SER A 64 78.71 2.30 49.52
CA SER A 64 78.69 0.95 48.97
C SER A 64 78.12 0.99 47.56
N ALA A 65 78.82 0.29 46.68
CA ALA A 65 78.72 0.34 45.24
C ALA A 65 77.28 0.23 44.70
N ALA A 66 77.03 1.07 43.69
CA ALA A 66 75.87 1.07 42.84
C ALA A 66 75.53 -0.33 42.31
N ALA A 67 74.40 -0.87 42.77
CA ALA A 67 73.57 -1.73 41.93
C ALA A 67 72.54 -0.81 41.26
N PRO A 68 72.32 -0.89 39.94
CA PRO A 68 71.32 -0.06 39.28
C PRO A 68 69.94 -0.40 39.86
N VAL A 69 69.31 0.59 40.51
CA VAL A 69 67.96 0.45 41.06
C VAL A 69 66.98 0.47 39.87
N VAL A 70 66.47 -0.69 39.51
CA VAL A 70 65.51 -0.84 38.41
C VAL A 70 64.09 -0.96 38.95
N ALA A 71 63.17 -0.20 38.36
CA ALA A 71 61.75 -0.31 38.68
C ALA A 71 61.24 -1.69 38.22
N VAL A 72 60.77 -2.50 39.16
CA VAL A 72 60.13 -3.78 38.88
C VAL A 72 58.64 -3.70 39.24
N VAL A 73 57.80 -4.35 38.45
CA VAL A 73 56.36 -4.50 38.71
C VAL A 73 56.03 -5.99 38.80
N ASN A 74 55.18 -6.37 39.75
CA ASN A 74 54.75 -7.75 39.91
C ASN A 74 53.81 -8.16 38.76
N VAL A 75 54.16 -9.20 38.00
CA VAL A 75 53.39 -9.68 36.86
C VAL A 75 52.27 -10.59 37.37
N VAL A 76 51.03 -10.18 37.16
CA VAL A 76 49.84 -10.99 37.49
C VAL A 76 49.15 -11.39 36.20
N ARG A 77 48.82 -12.68 36.05
CA ARG A 77 47.96 -13.13 34.96
C ARG A 77 46.57 -12.57 35.17
N ARG A 78 46.14 -11.72 34.23
CA ARG A 78 44.80 -11.16 34.16
C ARG A 78 44.40 -11.09 32.69
N ASP A 79 43.12 -11.27 32.42
CA ASP A 79 42.60 -11.14 31.07
C ASP A 79 42.69 -9.68 30.62
N LEU A 80 43.25 -9.48 29.42
CA LEU A 80 43.35 -8.17 28.78
C LEU A 80 42.23 -8.07 27.74
N ALA A 81 41.37 -7.08 27.90
CA ALA A 81 40.38 -6.71 26.90
C ALA A 81 40.85 -5.44 26.18
N ASN A 82 40.70 -5.44 24.85
CA ASN A 82 40.96 -4.26 24.02
C ASN A 82 39.61 -3.75 23.48
N THR A 83 39.24 -2.53 23.82
CA THR A 83 37.98 -1.93 23.37
C THR A 83 38.21 -1.21 22.05
N LEU A 84 37.46 -1.59 21.02
CA LEU A 84 37.47 -0.95 19.71
C LEU A 84 36.19 -0.11 19.58
N GLU A 85 36.34 1.21 19.44
CA GLU A 85 35.22 2.12 19.19
C GLU A 85 35.00 2.26 17.69
N ILE A 86 33.82 1.84 17.21
CA ILE A 86 33.40 1.96 15.82
C ILE A 86 32.14 2.81 15.78
N ALA A 87 32.15 3.85 14.96
CA ALA A 87 30.92 4.59 14.65
C ALA A 87 30.03 3.73 13.74
N SER A 88 28.81 3.49 14.18
CA SER A 88 27.77 2.81 13.39
C SER A 88 26.51 3.67 13.34
N GLU A 89 25.72 3.43 12.31
CA GLU A 89 24.41 4.05 12.14
C GLU A 89 23.32 2.99 12.29
N PHE A 90 22.22 3.37 12.95
CA PHE A 90 21.05 2.53 13.04
C PHE A 90 20.13 2.82 11.85
N GLN A 91 19.90 1.80 11.03
CA GLN A 91 18.96 1.85 9.92
C GLN A 91 17.70 1.03 10.25
N PRO A 92 16.52 1.41 9.74
CA PRO A 92 15.32 0.63 9.90
C PRO A 92 15.51 -0.76 9.28
N TYR A 93 14.89 -1.78 9.88
CA TYR A 93 14.93 -3.15 9.33
C TYR A 93 14.29 -3.25 7.94
N GLN A 94 13.23 -2.46 7.71
CA GLN A 94 12.52 -2.37 6.45
C GLN A 94 12.04 -0.93 6.24
N GLU A 95 12.26 -0.42 5.04
CA GLU A 95 11.77 0.88 4.58
C GLU A 95 10.98 0.65 3.29
N ILE A 96 9.80 1.25 3.19
CA ILE A 96 8.88 1.07 2.07
C ILE A 96 8.30 2.42 1.71
N GLU A 97 8.45 2.79 0.44
CA GLU A 97 7.82 3.97 -0.13
C GLU A 97 6.41 3.60 -0.61
N VAL A 98 5.41 4.35 -0.16
CA VAL A 98 4.00 4.08 -0.42
C VAL A 98 3.50 5.06 -1.48
N TYR A 99 3.00 4.53 -2.61
CA TYR A 99 2.54 5.31 -3.75
C TYR A 99 1.09 4.99 -4.09
N ALA A 100 0.33 6.00 -4.51
CA ALA A 100 -1.01 5.77 -5.05
C ALA A 100 -0.93 5.13 -6.45
N LYS A 101 -1.79 4.15 -6.73
CA LYS A 101 -1.88 3.46 -8.03
C LYS A 101 -2.36 4.39 -9.14
N VAL A 102 -3.17 5.40 -8.81
CA VAL A 102 -3.73 6.38 -9.74
C VAL A 102 -3.35 7.79 -9.26
N SER A 103 -3.04 8.67 -10.20
CA SER A 103 -2.75 10.07 -9.89
C SER A 103 -4.04 10.80 -9.51
N GLY A 104 -4.01 11.54 -8.40
CA GLY A 104 -5.17 12.24 -7.85
C GLY A 104 -4.79 13.34 -6.88
N TYR A 105 -5.77 14.11 -6.45
CA TYR A 105 -5.59 15.11 -5.41
C TYR A 105 -5.87 14.49 -4.05
N ILE A 106 -5.05 14.81 -3.04
CA ILE A 106 -5.31 14.37 -1.67
C ILE A 106 -6.48 15.21 -1.13
N GLN A 107 -7.62 14.56 -0.90
CA GLN A 107 -8.79 15.18 -0.28
C GLN A 107 -8.62 15.23 1.24
N LYS A 108 -8.11 14.14 1.83
CA LYS A 108 -7.89 14.05 3.28
C LYS A 108 -6.71 13.15 3.60
N LEU A 109 -5.92 13.55 4.59
CA LEU A 109 -4.86 12.72 5.16
C LEU A 109 -5.25 12.33 6.59
N HIS A 110 -5.28 11.04 6.90
CA HIS A 110 -5.73 10.52 8.19
C HIS A 110 -4.58 10.27 9.18
N VAL A 111 -3.34 10.33 8.71
CA VAL A 111 -2.14 10.01 9.51
C VAL A 111 -1.13 11.16 9.51
N ASN A 112 -0.38 11.28 10.61
CA ASN A 112 0.69 12.24 10.76
C ASN A 112 2.06 11.54 10.90
N TRP A 113 3.14 12.27 10.69
CA TRP A 113 4.50 11.75 10.87
C TRP A 113 4.72 11.18 12.29
N GLY A 114 5.30 9.98 12.36
CA GLY A 114 5.54 9.25 13.62
C GLY A 114 4.34 8.46 14.16
N THR A 115 3.20 8.47 13.46
CA THR A 115 2.03 7.66 13.83
C THR A 115 2.24 6.20 13.44
N HIS A 116 1.96 5.27 14.37
CA HIS A 116 2.00 3.84 14.06
C HIS A 116 0.73 3.44 13.29
N VAL A 117 0.89 2.68 12.21
CA VAL A 117 -0.20 2.20 11.36
C VAL A 117 -0.21 0.68 11.27
N ARG A 118 -1.38 0.10 10.99
CA ARG A 118 -1.54 -1.35 10.75
C ARG A 118 -1.74 -1.63 9.26
N ALA A 119 -1.47 -2.85 8.84
CA ALA A 119 -1.78 -3.30 7.49
C ALA A 119 -3.29 -3.13 7.18
N GLY A 120 -3.61 -2.63 5.99
CA GLY A 120 -4.99 -2.32 5.57
C GLY A 120 -5.58 -1.05 6.16
N GLN A 121 -4.82 -0.25 6.92
CA GLN A 121 -5.29 1.03 7.42
C GLN A 121 -5.27 2.10 6.32
N VAL A 122 -6.41 2.76 6.12
CA VAL A 122 -6.53 3.88 5.18
C VAL A 122 -5.67 5.06 5.65
N LEU A 123 -4.76 5.52 4.79
CA LEU A 123 -3.83 6.60 5.09
C LEU A 123 -4.33 7.95 4.56
N ALA A 124 -4.87 7.98 3.34
CA ALA A 124 -5.37 9.18 2.68
C ALA A 124 -6.57 8.87 1.79
N ASP A 125 -7.48 9.84 1.66
CA ASP A 125 -8.57 9.83 0.69
C ASP A 125 -8.12 10.64 -0.53
N LEU A 126 -8.18 10.02 -1.71
CA LEU A 126 -7.86 10.68 -2.98
C LEU A 126 -9.14 11.04 -3.72
N GLU A 127 -9.17 12.24 -4.29
CA GLU A 127 -10.22 12.71 -5.18
C GLU A 127 -9.68 12.80 -6.61
N ILE A 128 -10.37 12.10 -7.51
CA ILE A 128 -10.01 11.97 -8.93
C ILE A 128 -11.28 12.24 -9.74
N PRO A 129 -11.53 13.49 -10.19
CA PRO A 129 -12.76 13.85 -10.90
C PRO A 129 -12.91 13.07 -12.21
N GLU A 130 -11.81 12.81 -12.91
CA GLU A 130 -11.81 12.01 -14.15
C GLU A 130 -12.33 10.58 -13.94
N LEU A 131 -12.00 9.95 -12.81
CA LEU A 131 -12.48 8.59 -12.49
C LEU A 131 -13.99 8.59 -12.17
N GLN A 132 -14.50 9.68 -11.57
CA GLN A 132 -15.93 9.83 -11.33
C GLN A 132 -16.69 10.03 -12.66
N GLN A 133 -16.13 10.81 -13.58
CA GLN A 133 -16.71 11.00 -14.92
C GLN A 133 -16.72 9.68 -15.70
N GLN A 134 -15.62 8.92 -15.67
CA GLN A 134 -15.54 7.61 -16.30
C GLN A 134 -16.60 6.64 -15.76
N LEU A 135 -16.79 6.58 -14.44
CA LEU A 135 -17.84 5.75 -13.85
C LEU A 135 -19.25 6.16 -14.31
N GLN A 136 -19.52 7.46 -14.41
CA GLN A 136 -20.81 7.94 -14.91
C GLN A 136 -21.02 7.58 -16.39
N GLU A 137 -19.98 7.64 -17.21
CA GLU A 137 -20.02 7.22 -18.62
C GLU A 137 -20.26 5.71 -18.75
N ASP A 138 -19.60 4.90 -17.92
CA ASP A 138 -19.77 3.45 -17.88
C ASP A 138 -21.18 3.06 -17.42
N GLU A 139 -21.71 3.70 -16.37
CA GLU A 139 -23.09 3.52 -15.90
C GLU A 139 -24.10 3.87 -17.00
N ALA A 140 -23.90 4.99 -17.70
CA ALA A 140 -24.74 5.37 -18.83
C ALA A 140 -24.67 4.36 -19.98
N THR A 141 -23.49 3.77 -20.21
CA THR A 141 -23.30 2.72 -21.22
C THR A 141 -24.05 1.44 -20.84
N VAL A 142 -24.00 1.02 -19.58
CA VAL A 142 -24.80 -0.12 -19.08
C VAL A 142 -26.29 0.13 -19.29
N HIS A 143 -26.81 1.31 -18.89
CA HIS A 143 -28.22 1.65 -19.09
C HIS A 143 -28.65 1.65 -20.56
N ARG A 144 -27.77 2.10 -21.46
CA ARG A 144 -27.99 2.02 -22.90
C ARG A 144 -28.09 0.56 -23.37
N SER A 145 -27.15 -0.30 -22.96
CA SER A 145 -27.16 -1.72 -23.30
C SER A 145 -28.38 -2.46 -22.73
N GLU A 146 -28.85 -2.08 -21.54
CA GLU A 146 -30.09 -2.63 -20.97
C GLU A 146 -31.31 -2.26 -21.81
N SER A 147 -31.39 -1.02 -22.28
CA SER A 147 -32.45 -0.56 -23.18
C SER A 147 -32.41 -1.29 -24.53
N ASP A 148 -31.21 -1.54 -25.06
CA ASP A 148 -31.03 -2.29 -26.31
C ASP A 148 -31.42 -3.77 -26.17
N LEU A 149 -31.11 -4.37 -25.02
CA LEU A 149 -31.54 -5.73 -24.70
C LEU A 149 -33.06 -5.83 -24.56
N GLU A 150 -33.70 -4.86 -23.93
CA GLU A 150 -35.16 -4.83 -23.84
C GLU A 150 -35.80 -4.68 -25.22
N ARG A 151 -35.26 -3.81 -26.07
CA ARG A 151 -35.69 -3.70 -27.48
C ARG A 151 -35.54 -5.01 -28.24
N ALA A 152 -34.45 -5.75 -28.03
CA ALA A 152 -34.24 -7.05 -28.65
C ALA A 152 -35.20 -8.14 -28.13
N ARG A 153 -35.56 -8.10 -26.84
CA ARG A 153 -36.59 -8.96 -26.24
C ARG A 153 -37.96 -8.71 -26.86
N GLU A 154 -38.33 -7.45 -27.02
CA GLU A 154 -39.61 -7.10 -27.63
C GLU A 154 -39.69 -7.53 -29.10
N GLU A 155 -38.60 -7.43 -29.86
CA GLU A 155 -38.56 -7.96 -31.22
C GLU A 155 -38.69 -9.49 -31.26
N LEU A 156 -38.07 -10.21 -30.31
CA LEU A 156 -38.26 -11.65 -30.17
C LEU A 156 -39.72 -12.01 -29.81
N ASN A 157 -40.36 -11.25 -28.91
CA ASN A 157 -41.76 -11.43 -28.56
C ASN A 157 -42.68 -11.21 -29.77
N ARG A 158 -42.38 -10.19 -30.57
CA ARG A 158 -43.09 -9.90 -31.83
C ARG A 158 -42.92 -11.04 -32.85
N ALA A 159 -41.70 -11.52 -33.05
CA ALA A 159 -41.41 -12.65 -33.94
C ALA A 159 -42.12 -13.94 -33.49
N ASN A 160 -42.09 -14.24 -32.19
CA ASN A 160 -42.79 -15.40 -31.61
C ASN A 160 -44.30 -15.33 -31.80
N SER A 161 -44.88 -14.13 -31.67
CA SER A 161 -46.31 -13.91 -31.90
C SER A 161 -46.69 -14.16 -33.36
N ALA A 162 -45.88 -13.67 -34.30
CA ALA A 162 -46.06 -13.93 -35.73
C ALA A 162 -45.93 -15.43 -36.06
N TYR A 163 -44.90 -16.10 -35.55
CA TYR A 163 -44.71 -17.54 -35.70
C TYR A 163 -45.90 -18.33 -35.15
N LYS A 164 -46.38 -18.01 -33.94
CA LYS A 164 -47.53 -18.69 -33.34
C LYS A 164 -48.78 -18.61 -34.23
N VAL A 165 -49.04 -17.46 -34.86
CA VAL A 165 -50.18 -17.31 -35.78
C VAL A 165 -50.00 -18.16 -37.05
N ALA A 166 -48.80 -18.14 -37.65
CA ALA A 166 -48.49 -18.93 -38.83
C ALA A 166 -48.59 -20.44 -38.54
N HIS A 167 -47.99 -20.87 -37.43
CA HIS A 167 -47.97 -22.27 -36.98
C HIS A 167 -49.36 -22.81 -36.68
N LEU A 168 -50.19 -22.04 -35.98
CA LEU A 168 -51.58 -22.43 -35.71
C LEU A 168 -52.40 -22.55 -37.00
N THR A 169 -52.13 -21.69 -37.99
CA THR A 169 -52.82 -21.74 -39.28
C THR A 169 -52.42 -23.01 -40.04
N TYR A 170 -51.13 -23.28 -40.15
CA TYR A 170 -50.61 -24.52 -40.77
C TYR A 170 -51.13 -25.77 -40.05
N SER A 171 -51.00 -25.85 -38.72
CA SER A 171 -51.46 -26.99 -37.92
C SER A 171 -52.94 -27.27 -38.12
N ARG A 172 -53.80 -26.23 -38.16
CA ARG A 172 -55.23 -26.40 -38.40
C ARG A 172 -55.52 -26.96 -39.80
N LEU A 173 -54.86 -26.45 -40.83
CA LEU A 173 -55.03 -26.96 -42.19
C LEU A 173 -54.54 -28.41 -42.32
N ALA A 174 -53.38 -28.72 -41.71
CA ALA A 174 -52.83 -30.07 -41.69
C ALA A 174 -53.76 -31.05 -40.95
N ASP A 175 -54.39 -30.64 -39.86
CA ASP A 175 -55.31 -31.50 -39.10
C ASP A 175 -56.65 -31.70 -39.82
N VAL A 176 -57.15 -30.69 -40.54
CA VAL A 176 -58.32 -30.85 -41.42
C VAL A 176 -58.00 -31.81 -42.56
N GLN A 177 -56.83 -31.69 -43.19
CA GLN A 177 -56.41 -32.61 -44.26
C GLN A 177 -56.30 -34.06 -43.78
N LYS A 178 -55.80 -34.29 -42.55
CA LYS A 178 -55.74 -35.63 -41.94
C LYS A 178 -57.12 -36.20 -41.63
N SER A 179 -58.05 -35.37 -41.17
CA SER A 179 -59.39 -35.81 -40.75
C SER A 179 -60.36 -35.95 -41.92
N GLN A 180 -60.26 -35.11 -42.95
CA GLN A 180 -61.13 -35.08 -44.12
C GLN A 180 -60.30 -34.83 -45.40
N PRO A 181 -59.74 -35.90 -46.01
CA PRO A 181 -58.92 -35.76 -47.21
C PRO A 181 -59.73 -35.20 -48.39
N GLY A 182 -59.19 -34.15 -49.03
CA GLY A 182 -59.79 -33.51 -50.20
C GLY A 182 -60.66 -32.27 -49.91
N LEU A 183 -60.80 -31.86 -48.65
CA LEU A 183 -61.52 -30.64 -48.26
C LEU A 183 -60.67 -29.36 -48.39
N VAL A 184 -59.35 -29.49 -48.33
CA VAL A 184 -58.38 -28.37 -48.43
C VAL A 184 -57.51 -28.60 -49.67
N ALA A 185 -57.18 -27.53 -50.40
CA ALA A 185 -56.28 -27.63 -51.54
C ALA A 185 -54.83 -27.88 -51.06
N GLN A 186 -54.08 -28.72 -51.79
CA GLN A 186 -52.68 -28.99 -51.45
C GLN A 186 -51.84 -27.70 -51.45
N GLU A 187 -52.11 -26.78 -52.38
CA GLU A 187 -51.47 -25.46 -52.45
C GLU A 187 -51.65 -24.64 -51.17
N ASP A 188 -52.81 -24.67 -50.52
CA ASP A 188 -53.06 -23.91 -49.29
C ASP A 188 -52.21 -24.40 -48.11
N ILE A 189 -51.95 -25.72 -48.06
CA ILE A 189 -51.09 -26.35 -47.06
C ILE A 189 -49.64 -25.95 -47.33
N ASP A 190 -49.18 -26.09 -48.57
CA ASP A 190 -47.81 -25.75 -48.98
C ASP A 190 -47.50 -24.26 -48.74
N VAL A 191 -48.45 -23.36 -49.02
CA VAL A 191 -48.33 -21.92 -48.75
C VAL A 191 -48.25 -21.64 -47.25
N SER A 192 -49.05 -22.34 -46.46
CA SER A 192 -49.09 -22.17 -45.00
C SER A 192 -47.85 -22.76 -44.32
N GLU A 193 -47.32 -23.88 -44.82
CA GLU A 193 -46.03 -24.44 -44.40
C GLU A 193 -44.89 -23.48 -44.71
N GLY A 194 -44.85 -22.90 -45.91
CA GLY A 194 -43.87 -21.88 -46.27
C GLY A 194 -43.89 -20.68 -45.32
N LYS A 195 -45.08 -20.20 -44.95
CA LYS A 195 -45.24 -19.10 -43.97
C LYS A 195 -44.81 -19.49 -42.56
N ASP A 196 -45.05 -20.73 -42.13
CA ASP A 196 -44.60 -21.24 -40.83
C ASP A 196 -43.07 -21.28 -40.76
N LEU A 197 -42.43 -21.81 -41.81
CA LEU A 197 -40.98 -21.87 -41.92
C LEU A 197 -40.35 -20.49 -41.94
N GLU A 198 -40.91 -19.55 -42.72
CA GLU A 198 -40.48 -18.15 -42.76
C GLU A 198 -40.55 -17.50 -41.38
N ALA A 199 -41.67 -17.67 -40.67
CA ALA A 199 -41.83 -17.11 -39.34
C ALA A 199 -40.89 -17.76 -38.31
N SER A 200 -40.61 -19.07 -38.42
CA SER A 200 -39.64 -19.77 -37.57
C SER A 200 -38.21 -19.26 -37.78
N ALA A 201 -37.86 -18.93 -39.04
CA ALA A 201 -36.59 -18.32 -39.38
C ALA A 201 -36.50 -16.90 -38.80
N GLY A 202 -37.61 -16.15 -38.83
CA GLY A 202 -37.73 -14.85 -38.15
C GLY A 202 -37.46 -14.93 -36.65
N VAL A 203 -38.03 -15.92 -35.95
CA VAL A 203 -37.76 -16.17 -34.52
C VAL A 203 -36.29 -16.49 -34.28
N SER A 204 -35.70 -17.33 -35.13
CA SER A 204 -34.29 -17.71 -35.02
C SER A 204 -33.35 -16.50 -35.20
N ALA A 205 -33.66 -15.60 -36.13
CA ALA A 205 -32.93 -14.36 -36.34
C ALA A 205 -33.09 -13.38 -35.16
N ALA A 206 -34.30 -13.24 -34.62
CA ALA A 206 -34.55 -12.41 -33.43
C ALA A 206 -33.82 -12.96 -32.20
N LYS A 207 -33.77 -14.28 -32.03
CA LYS A 207 -33.02 -14.93 -30.95
C LYS A 207 -31.50 -14.70 -31.06
N ALA A 208 -30.95 -14.73 -32.27
CA ALA A 208 -29.54 -14.39 -32.49
C ALA A 208 -29.27 -12.91 -32.15
N SER A 209 -30.20 -12.02 -32.51
CA SER A 209 -30.12 -10.60 -32.17
C SER A 209 -30.17 -10.37 -30.66
N LEU A 210 -31.07 -11.06 -29.94
CA LEU A 210 -31.13 -11.05 -28.47
C LEU A 210 -29.80 -11.50 -27.85
N ALA A 211 -29.25 -12.63 -28.30
CA ALA A 211 -27.99 -13.15 -27.79
C ALA A 211 -26.83 -12.14 -27.97
N SER A 212 -26.80 -11.43 -29.10
CA SER A 212 -25.81 -10.38 -29.33
C SER A 212 -25.98 -9.17 -28.39
N ALA A 213 -27.23 -8.78 -28.08
CA ALA A 213 -27.52 -7.71 -27.14
C ALA A 213 -27.18 -8.09 -25.69
N GLU A 214 -27.43 -9.34 -25.30
CA GLU A 214 -27.01 -9.90 -24.00
C GLU A 214 -25.50 -9.87 -23.85
N GLN A 215 -24.75 -10.27 -24.88
CA GLN A 215 -23.29 -10.20 -24.88
C GLN A 215 -22.78 -8.76 -24.73
N ALA A 216 -23.40 -7.81 -25.42
CA ALA A 216 -23.05 -6.39 -25.28
C ALA A 216 -23.29 -5.88 -23.84
N LEU A 217 -24.39 -6.29 -23.20
CA LEU A 217 -24.66 -5.93 -21.80
C LEU A 217 -23.64 -6.53 -20.83
N VAL A 218 -23.27 -7.79 -21.03
CA VAL A 218 -22.24 -8.44 -20.19
C VAL A 218 -20.89 -7.73 -20.35
N ALA A 219 -20.53 -7.35 -21.57
CA ALA A 219 -19.30 -6.59 -21.82
C ALA A 219 -19.33 -5.22 -21.13
N ALA A 220 -20.44 -4.48 -21.20
CA ALA A 220 -20.60 -3.19 -20.53
C ALA A 220 -20.58 -3.30 -18.99
N LYS A 221 -21.15 -4.38 -18.43
CA LYS A 221 -21.07 -4.64 -16.99
C LYS A 221 -19.66 -4.99 -16.55
N ALA A 222 -18.93 -5.76 -17.36
CA ALA A 222 -17.54 -6.10 -17.06
C ALA A 222 -16.61 -4.87 -17.07
N THR A 223 -16.85 -3.87 -17.93
CA THR A 223 -16.10 -2.62 -17.91
C THR A 223 -16.39 -1.81 -16.65
N LEU A 224 -17.67 -1.66 -16.29
CA LEU A 224 -18.08 -0.99 -15.06
C LEU A 224 -17.50 -1.66 -13.81
N ASP A 225 -17.56 -3.00 -13.74
CA ASP A 225 -17.01 -3.76 -12.62
C ASP A 225 -15.51 -3.51 -12.48
N LYS A 226 -14.76 -3.58 -13.59
CA LYS A 226 -13.32 -3.30 -13.62
C LYS A 226 -13.00 -1.90 -13.09
N ASP A 227 -13.75 -0.88 -13.51
CA ASP A 227 -13.52 0.51 -13.10
C ASP A 227 -14.01 0.77 -11.65
N SER A 228 -15.03 0.04 -11.20
CA SER A 228 -15.50 0.09 -9.81
C SER A 228 -14.52 -0.51 -8.81
N LEU A 229 -13.72 -1.52 -9.22
CA LEU A 229 -12.68 -2.12 -8.38
C LEU A 229 -11.51 -1.14 -8.15
N LEU A 230 -11.17 -0.32 -9.15
CA LEU A 230 -10.18 0.75 -9.00
C LEU A 230 -10.60 1.83 -7.98
N ARG A 231 -11.87 1.82 -7.55
CA ARG A 231 -12.42 2.74 -6.54
C ARG A 231 -12.42 2.15 -5.12
N SER A 232 -12.33 0.81 -5.00
CA SER A 232 -12.35 0.07 -3.72
C SER A 232 -10.97 -0.41 -3.27
N ASP A 233 -10.11 -0.70 -4.24
CA ASP A 233 -8.66 -0.77 -4.07
C ASP A 233 -8.08 0.62 -4.21
#